data_AF-A0A4R0DBL5-F1
#
_entry.id   AF-A0A4R0DBL5-F1
#
_cell.length_a   1.000
_cell.length_b   1.000
_cell.length_c   1.000
_cell.angle_alpha   90.00
_cell.angle_beta   90.00
_cell.angle_gamma   90.00
#
_symmetry.space_group_name_H-M   'P 1'
#
loop_
_entity.id
_entity.type
_entity.pdbx_description
1 polymer ?
#
loop_
_entity_poly.entity_id
_entity_poly.type
_entity_poly.pdbx_seq_one_letter_code
_entity_poly.pdbx_strand_id
1 'polypeptide(L)' 'MTRNEALQLLNCNLSEMASRLNITTAAVAKWNKDQIPPLREYQIRELAAGRTPSGLQQSKQNVVHANN' A
#
# COMPACT_ATOMS: atom_id res chain seq x y z
N MET A 1 11.03 -3.33 8.55
CA MET A 1 9.80 -2.89 9.23
C MET A 1 8.80 -4.04 9.26
N THR A 2 8.17 -4.26 10.41
CA THR A 2 7.09 -5.22 10.57
C THR A 2 5.74 -4.58 10.18
N ARG A 3 4.72 -5.41 9.96
CA ARG A 3 3.36 -4.92 9.72
C ARG A 3 2.83 -4.06 10.88
N ASN A 4 3.15 -4.41 12.12
CA ASN A 4 2.68 -3.64 13.27
C ASN A 4 3.35 -2.27 13.34
N GLU A 5 4.67 -2.20 13.10
CA GLU A 5 5.37 -0.92 12.99
C GLU A 5 4.79 -0.05 11.88
N ALA A 6 4.43 -0.65 10.74
CA ALA A 6 3.78 0.05 9.64
C ALA A 6 2.47 0.72 10.06
N LEU A 7 1.66 0.02 10.86
CA LEU A 7 0.37 0.50 11.36
C LEU A 7 0.55 1.63 12.37
N GLN A 8 1.54 1.49 13.25
CA GLN A 8 1.91 2.52 14.23
C GLN A 8 2.42 3.79 13.54
N LEU A 9 3.26 3.63 12.51
CA LEU A 9 3.91 4.72 11.78
C LEU A 9 2.90 5.55 10.96
N LEU A 10 1.87 4.92 10.40
CA LEU A 10 0.77 5.61 9.72
C LEU A 10 -0.38 6.01 10.66
N ASN A 11 -0.31 5.60 11.93
CA ASN A 11 -1.38 5.71 12.91
C ASN A 11 -2.75 5.25 12.35
N CYS A 12 -2.75 4.10 11.65
CA CYS A 12 -3.93 3.61 10.96
C CYS A 12 -4.15 2.11 11.18
N ASN A 13 -5.37 1.64 10.90
CA ASN A 13 -5.73 0.23 11.01
C ASN A 13 -5.38 -0.57 9.74
N LEU A 14 -5.44 -1.90 9.84
CA LEU A 14 -5.05 -2.82 8.76
C LEU A 14 -5.89 -2.61 7.48
N SER A 15 -7.18 -2.32 7.62
CA SER A 15 -8.07 -1.97 6.49
C SER A 15 -7.75 -0.59 5.90
N GLU A 16 -7.36 0.38 6.72
CA GLU A 16 -6.99 1.71 6.23
C GLU A 16 -5.65 1.67 5.48
N MET A 17 -4.68 0.92 6.01
CA MET A 17 -3.42 0.66 5.32
C MET A 17 -3.66 -0.01 3.97
N ALA A 18 -4.51 -1.03 3.93
CA ALA A 18 -4.89 -1.70 2.68
C ALA A 18 -5.51 -0.71 1.67
N SER A 19 -6.42 0.15 2.15
CA SER A 19 -7.05 1.19 1.33
C SER A 19 -6.03 2.20 0.79
N ARG A 20 -5.12 2.70 1.64
CA ARG A 20 -4.07 3.65 1.25
C ARG A 20 -3.09 3.04 0.25
N LEU A 21 -2.80 1.74 0.39
CA LEU A 21 -1.94 0.99 -0.51
C LEU A 21 -2.67 0.39 -1.72
N ASN A 22 -3.95 0.74 -1.93
CA ASN A 22 -4.79 0.22 -3.02
C ASN A 22 -4.72 -1.32 -3.16
N ILE A 23 -4.69 -2.03 -2.04
CA ILE A 23 -4.66 -3.49 -1.99
C ILE A 23 -5.75 -4.00 -1.05
N THR A 24 -5.96 -5.32 -1.05
CA THR A 24 -6.91 -5.94 -0.14
C THR A 24 -6.30 -6.14 1.24
N THR A 25 -7.14 -6.08 2.27
CA THR A 25 -6.78 -6.42 3.66
C THR A 25 -6.16 -7.82 3.76
N ALA A 26 -6.62 -8.76 2.91
CA ALA A 26 -6.04 -10.10 2.79
C ALA A 26 -4.59 -10.09 2.26
N ALA A 27 -4.26 -9.22 1.30
CA ALA A 27 -2.89 -9.06 0.81
C ALA A 27 -1.95 -8.51 1.89
N VAL A 28 -2.42 -7.54 2.68
CA VAL A 28 -1.68 -7.03 3.86
C VAL A 28 -1.53 -8.11 4.93
N ALA A 29 -2.57 -8.91 5.16
CA ALA A 29 -2.52 -10.03 6.10
C ALA A 29 -1.54 -11.14 5.67
N LYS A 30 -1.34 -11.31 4.35
CA LYS A 30 -0.38 -12.27 3.77
C LYS A 30 1.07 -11.81 3.89
N TRP A 31 1.34 -10.55 4.23
CA TRP A 31 2.71 -10.10 4.48
C TRP A 31 3.31 -10.86 5.65
N ASN A 32 4.59 -11.21 5.50
CA ASN A 32 5.31 -11.90 6.56
C ASN A 32 5.28 -11.03 7.83
N LYS A 33 4.98 -11.66 8.97
CA LYS A 33 4.79 -10.96 10.25
C LYS A 33 6.10 -10.30 10.69
N ASP A 34 7.21 -10.96 10.37
CA ASP A 34 8.56 -10.55 10.74
C ASP A 34 9.15 -9.51 9.79
N GLN A 35 8.78 -9.53 8.51
CA GLN A 35 9.35 -8.60 7.54
C GLN A 35 8.40 -8.32 6.37
N ILE A 36 7.96 -7.07 6.23
CA ILE A 36 7.23 -6.66 5.02
C ILE A 36 8.21 -6.55 3.84
N PRO A 37 7.76 -6.75 2.59
CA PRO A 37 8.60 -6.55 1.42
C PRO A 37 9.19 -5.14 1.39
N PRO A 38 10.47 -4.96 1.03
CA PRO A 38 11.14 -3.65 1.05
C PRO A 38 10.44 -2.59 0.18
N LEU A 39 9.83 -3.01 -0.93
CA LEU A 39 9.01 -2.13 -1.75
C LEU A 39 7.79 -1.58 -0.99
N ARG A 40 7.13 -2.41 -0.16
CA ARG A 40 5.98 -1.99 0.65
C ARG A 40 6.42 -1.12 1.82
N GLU A 41 7.56 -1.43 2.43
CA GLU A 41 8.17 -0.57 3.43
C GLU A 41 8.41 0.85 2.88
N TYR A 42 9.00 0.96 1.70
CA TYR A 42 9.21 2.25 1.04
C TYR A 42 7.87 2.99 0.80
N GLN A 43 6.87 2.31 0.26
CA GLN A 43 5.54 2.91 0.04
C GLN A 43 4.90 3.43 1.34
N ILE A 44 5.00 2.67 2.43
CA ILE A 44 4.45 3.07 3.72
C ILE A 44 5.21 4.27 4.28
N ARG A 45 6.53 4.30 4.17
CA ARG A 45 7.34 5.46 4.56
C ARG A 45 6.99 6.71 3.78
N GLU A 46 6.77 6.58 2.47
CA GLU A 46 6.32 7.71 1.64
C GLU A 46 4.95 8.22 2.08
N LEU A 47 3.99 7.31 2.31
CA LEU A 47 2.65 7.66 2.81
C LEU A 47 2.71 8.38 4.16
N ALA A 48 3.60 7.94 5.06
CA ALA A 48 3.80 8.58 6.36
C ALA A 48 4.49 9.94 6.27
N ALA A 49 5.35 10.11 5.25
CA ALA A 49 5.93 11.40 4.90
C ALA A 49 4.92 12.33 4.18
N GLY A 50 3.65 11.92 4.03
CA GLY A 50 2.62 12.69 3.33
C GLY A 50 2.79 12.68 1.80
N ARG A 51 3.63 11.79 1.26
CA ARG A 51 3.84 11.61 -0.17
C ARG A 51 3.02 10.43 -0.69
N THR A 52 2.56 10.54 -1.92
CA THR A 52 1.92 9.41 -2.61
C THR A 52 2.99 8.64 -3.36
N PRO A 53 3.30 7.39 -2.99
CA PRO A 53 4.37 6.65 -3.65
C PRO A 53 4.03 6.33 -5.10
N SER A 54 5.00 6.60 -5.98
CA SER A 54 4.91 6.28 -7.41
C SER A 54 4.77 4.78 -7.59
N GLY A 55 3.59 4.32 -8.02
CA GLY A 55 3.27 2.89 -8.20
C GLY A 55 2.00 2.42 -7.48
N LEU A 56 1.43 3.22 -6.57
CA LEU A 56 0.06 2.99 -6.07
C LEU A 56 -1.02 3.51 -7.03
N GLN A 57 -0.64 4.41 -7.95
CA GLN A 57 -1.49 4.91 -9.02
C GLN A 57 -1.60 3.89 -10.17
N GLN A 58 -2.24 2.74 -9.94
CA GLN A 58 -2.70 1.88 -11.03
C GLN A 58 -4.15 1.45 -10.82
N SER A 59 -5.06 2.42 -10.84
CA SER A 59 -6.49 2.13 -11.09
C SER A 59 -7.31 3.36 -11.44
N LYS A 60 -6.79 4.25 -12.29
CA LYS A 60 -7.59 5.02 -13.26
C LYS A 60 -6.79 5.28 -14.55
N GLN A 61 -6.08 4.28 -15.07
CA GLN A 61 -5.84 4.28 -16.51
C GLN A 61 -7.12 3.78 -17.14
N ASN A 62 -7.99 4.74 -17.42
CA ASN A 62 -9.10 4.64 -18.35
C ASN A 62 -8.54 4.33 -19.74
N VAL A 63 -8.10 3.10 -19.99
CA VAL A 63 -7.85 2.62 -21.35
C VAL A 63 -9.14 1.96 -21.83
N VAL A 64 -10.09 2.82 -22.17
CA VAL A 64 -11.05 2.54 -23.25
C VAL A 64 -10.23 2.09 -24.46
N HIS A 65 -10.11 0.77 -24.64
CA HIS A 65 -9.65 0.21 -25.90
C HIS A 65 -10.87 0.23 -26.83
N ALA A 66 -11.14 1.40 -27.40
CA ALA A 66 -12.12 1.53 -28.47
C ALA A 66 -11.53 0.87 -29.73
N ASN A 67 -12.18 -0.21 -30.14
CA ASN A 67 -11.98 -0.96 -31.38
C ASN A 67 -12.01 -0.02 -32.60
N ASN A 68 -11.01 -0.12 -33.49
CA ASN A 68 -11.12 0.32 -34.88
C ASN A 68 -10.55 -0.77 -35.79
#